data_AF-A0A428ND85-F1
#
_entry.id   AF-A0A428ND85-F1
#
_cell.length_a   1.000
_cell.length_b   1.000
_cell.length_c   1.000
_cell.angle_alpha   90.00
_cell.angle_beta   90.00
_cell.angle_gamma   90.00
#
_symmetry.space_group_name_H-M   'P 1'
#
loop_
_entity.id
_entity.type
_entity.pdbx_description
1 polymer ?
#
loop_
_entity_poly.entity_id
_entity_poly.type
_entity_poly.pdbx_seq_one_letter_code
_entity_poly.pdbx_strand_id
1 'polypeptide(L)'
;SGRAINKNFTPPDLWLMFKTVVLLEEQVRARDDPQVGALLDRLRAGTQTREDFDLLNTRLVDRSQITLRLAYAPSPRSTATDGASTWKP
;
A
#
# COMPACT_ATOMS: atom_id res chain seq x y z
N SER A 1 39.79 8.92 -28.65
CA SER A 1 39.46 9.05 -27.21
C SER A 1 37.96 8.94 -27.01
N GLY A 2 37.47 7.78 -26.59
CA GLY A 2 36.04 7.53 -26.35
C GLY A 2 35.68 7.83 -24.91
N ARG A 3 34.99 8.96 -24.66
CA ARG A 3 34.49 9.31 -23.33
C ARG A 3 33.10 8.70 -23.19
N ALA A 4 32.99 7.58 -22.47
CA ALA A 4 31.71 7.08 -22.01
C ALA A 4 31.12 8.14 -21.06
N ILE A 5 30.04 8.79 -21.49
CA ILE A 5 29.23 9.64 -20.62
C ILE A 5 28.41 8.71 -19.73
N ASN A 6 28.74 8.65 -18.44
CA ASN A 6 27.85 8.05 -17.44
C ASN A 6 26.59 8.92 -17.40
N LYS A 7 25.55 8.53 -18.16
CA LYS A 7 24.24 9.19 -18.08
C LYS A 7 23.65 8.85 -16.73
N ASN A 8 23.57 9.85 -15.85
CA ASN A 8 22.79 9.75 -14.63
C ASN A 8 21.33 9.79 -15.03
N PHE A 9 20.68 8.62 -15.05
CA PHE A 9 19.25 8.51 -15.29
C PHE A 9 18.50 9.03 -14.07
N THR A 10 17.48 9.85 -14.28
CA THR A 10 16.53 10.18 -13.22
C THR A 10 15.62 8.98 -12.96
N PRO A 11 14.99 8.85 -11.78
CA PRO A 11 14.05 7.75 -11.52
C PRO A 11 12.93 7.62 -12.58
N PRO A 12 12.35 8.71 -13.12
CA PRO A 12 11.46 8.64 -14.28
C PRO A 12 12.10 8.03 -15.53
N ASP A 13 13.37 8.35 -15.82
CA ASP A 13 14.07 7.82 -16.99
C ASP A 13 14.30 6.30 -16.88
N LEU A 14 14.57 5.81 -15.66
CA LEU A 14 14.72 4.38 -15.40
C LEU A 14 13.40 3.63 -15.61
N TRP A 15 12.26 4.23 -15.25
CA TRP A 15 10.95 3.63 -15.48
C TRP A 15 10.66 3.40 -16.98
N LEU A 16 11.09 4.32 -17.83
CA LEU A 16 10.91 4.21 -19.28
C LEU A 16 11.80 3.12 -19.93
N MET A 17 12.77 2.56 -19.20
CA MET A 17 13.60 1.46 -19.70
C MET A 17 12.90 0.10 -19.67
N PHE A 18 11.80 -0.04 -18.92
CA PHE A 18 11.02 -1.28 -18.89
C PHE A 18 10.29 -1.47 -20.23
N LYS A 19 10.53 -2.61 -20.90
CA LYS A 19 9.95 -2.93 -22.21
C LYS A 19 8.66 -3.74 -22.14
N THR A 20 8.42 -4.38 -21.00
CA THR A 20 7.31 -5.30 -20.81
C THR A 20 6.49 -4.84 -19.62
N VAL A 21 5.21 -4.62 -19.89
CA VAL A 21 4.20 -4.38 -18.86
C VAL A 21 3.23 -5.53 -18.92
N VAL A 22 3.03 -6.21 -17.79
CA VAL A 22 2.03 -7.26 -17.65
C VAL A 22 0.89 -6.71 -16.81
N LEU A 23 -0.30 -6.65 -17.38
CA LEU A 23 -1.51 -6.28 -16.67
C LEU A 23 -2.20 -7.55 -16.17
N LEU A 24 -2.43 -7.63 -14.87
CA LEU A 24 -3.23 -8.70 -14.28
C LEU A 24 -4.67 -8.21 -14.18
N GLU A 25 -5.58 -8.86 -14.89
CA GLU A 25 -6.99 -8.47 -14.94
C GLU A 25 -7.78 -9.04 -13.76
N GLU A 26 -7.42 -10.22 -13.27
CA GLU A 26 -8.18 -10.91 -12.22
C GLU A 26 -7.87 -10.38 -10.81
N GLN A 27 -8.93 -10.00 -10.07
CA GLN A 27 -8.85 -9.67 -8.64
C GLN A 27 -9.10 -10.91 -7.77
N VAL A 28 -8.03 -11.56 -7.32
CA VAL A 28 -8.14 -12.77 -6.47
C VAL A 28 -8.46 -12.48 -4.99
N ARG A 29 -8.15 -11.28 -4.48
CA ARG A 29 -8.32 -10.93 -3.05
C ARG A 29 -9.78 -10.83 -2.60
N ALA A 30 -10.67 -10.41 -3.50
CA ALA A 30 -12.10 -10.25 -3.24
C ALA A 30 -12.92 -11.35 -3.95
N ARG A 31 -12.29 -12.45 -4.38
CA ARG A 31 -12.93 -13.50 -5.17
C ARG A 31 -14.19 -14.07 -4.49
N ASP A 32 -14.16 -14.21 -3.17
CA ASP A 32 -15.25 -14.79 -2.38
C ASP A 32 -16.35 -13.77 -2.02
N ASP A 33 -16.16 -12.49 -2.39
CA ASP A 33 -17.14 -11.42 -2.20
C ASP A 33 -17.36 -10.65 -3.53
N PRO A 34 -18.28 -11.14 -4.39
CA PRO A 34 -18.58 -10.51 -5.68
C PRO A 34 -19.07 -9.07 -5.56
N GLN A 35 -19.72 -8.71 -4.43
CA GLN A 35 -20.21 -7.35 -4.19
C GLN A 35 -19.03 -6.40 -3.98
N VAL A 36 -18.04 -6.80 -3.18
CA VAL A 36 -16.80 -6.04 -2.99
C VAL A 36 -15.98 -5.99 -4.28
N GLY A 37 -15.90 -7.09 -5.03
CA GLY A 37 -15.24 -7.10 -6.35
C GLY A 37 -15.81 -6.03 -7.30
N ALA A 38 -17.13 -6.05 -7.50
CA ALA A 38 -17.79 -5.08 -8.38
C ALA A 38 -17.65 -3.62 -7.89
N LEU A 39 -17.63 -3.39 -6.58
CA LEU A 39 -17.38 -2.07 -6.00
C LEU A 39 -15.96 -1.58 -6.28
N LEU A 40 -14.95 -2.45 -6.11
CA LEU A 40 -13.56 -2.11 -6.38
C LEU A 40 -13.32 -1.80 -7.85
N ASP A 41 -14.02 -2.47 -8.77
CA ASP A 41 -13.93 -2.18 -10.20
C ASP A 41 -14.47 -0.78 -10.53
N ARG A 42 -15.63 -0.40 -9.96
CA ARG A 42 -16.16 0.97 -10.12
C ARG A 42 -15.23 2.03 -9.54
N LEU A 43 -14.68 1.79 -8.36
CA LEU A 43 -13.71 2.70 -7.73
C LEU A 43 -12.45 2.88 -8.57
N ARG A 44 -11.90 1.79 -9.11
CA ARG A 44 -10.72 1.84 -9.99
C ARG A 44 -11.01 2.61 -11.29
N ALA A 45 -12.22 2.48 -11.82
CA ALA A 45 -12.67 3.21 -13.00
C ALA A 45 -13.07 4.67 -12.72
N GLY A 46 -13.21 5.06 -11.44
CA GLY A 46 -13.72 6.39 -11.06
C GLY A 46 -15.22 6.57 -11.31
N THR A 47 -15.98 5.47 -11.39
CA THR A 47 -17.42 5.45 -11.70
C THR A 47 -18.29 5.11 -10.47
N GLN A 48 -17.74 5.23 -9.27
CA GLN A 48 -18.46 4.98 -8.03
C GLN A 48 -19.64 5.95 -7.85
N THR A 49 -20.73 5.46 -7.25
CA THR A 49 -21.96 6.23 -7.03
C THR A 49 -22.18 6.60 -5.55
N ARG A 50 -23.27 7.32 -5.26
CA ARG A 50 -23.65 7.62 -3.87
C ARG A 50 -24.11 6.35 -3.14
N GLU A 51 -24.78 5.45 -3.83
CA GLU A 51 -25.24 4.17 -3.32
C GLU A 51 -24.05 3.28 -2.90
N ASP A 52 -22.93 3.35 -3.63
CA ASP A 52 -21.68 2.68 -3.25
C ASP A 52 -21.14 3.18 -1.91
N PHE A 53 -21.23 4.49 -1.68
CA PHE A 53 -20.85 5.10 -0.41
C PHE A 53 -21.81 4.69 0.73
N ASP A 54 -23.11 4.68 0.46
CA ASP A 54 -24.11 4.28 1.44
C ASP A 54 -23.97 2.79 1.81
N LEU A 55 -23.66 1.93 0.82
CA LEU A 55 -23.33 0.52 1.03
C LEU A 55 -22.15 0.36 2.00
N LEU A 56 -21.06 1.12 1.82
CA LEU A 56 -19.90 1.06 2.70
C LEU A 56 -20.27 1.45 4.14
N ASN A 57 -21.13 2.44 4.32
CA ASN A 57 -21.57 2.86 5.65
C ASN A 57 -22.37 1.78 6.40
N THR A 58 -23.06 0.88 5.69
CA THR A 58 -23.73 -0.27 6.33
C THR A 58 -22.76 -1.31 6.91
N ARG A 59 -21.49 -1.27 6.48
CA ARG A 59 -20.44 -2.22 6.90
C ARG A 59 -19.52 -1.65 7.97
N LEU A 60 -19.86 -0.48 8.52
CA LEU A 60 -19.10 0.14 9.61
C LEU A 60 -19.12 -0.77 10.84
N VAL A 61 -17.94 -1.16 11.28
CA VAL A 61 -17.76 -1.87 12.54
C VAL A 61 -17.49 -0.84 13.63
N ASP A 62 -18.09 -1.03 14.80
CA ASP A 62 -17.83 -0.16 15.94
C ASP A 62 -16.33 -0.15 16.26
N ARG A 63 -15.77 1.03 16.54
CA ARG A 63 -14.33 1.19 16.80
C ARG A 63 -13.84 0.34 17.98
N SER A 64 -14.71 0.07 18.96
CA SER A 64 -14.43 -0.83 20.08
C SER A 64 -14.19 -2.29 19.65
N GLN A 65 -14.69 -2.69 18.48
CA GLN A 65 -14.51 -4.03 17.93
C GLN A 65 -13.23 -4.18 17.08
N ILE A 66 -12.54 -3.08 16.76
CA ILE A 66 -11.33 -3.11 15.93
C ILE A 66 -10.10 -3.31 16.83
N THR A 67 -9.56 -4.53 16.86
CA THR A 67 -8.26 -4.79 17.47
C THR A 67 -7.15 -4.42 16.48
N LEU A 68 -6.67 -3.19 16.54
CA LEU A 68 -5.48 -2.78 15.80
C LEU A 68 -4.24 -3.38 16.47
N ARG A 69 -3.62 -4.38 15.84
CA ARG A 69 -2.26 -4.77 16.23
C ARG A 69 -1.33 -3.64 15.87
N LEU A 70 -0.87 -2.89 16.88
CA LEU A 70 0.31 -2.06 16.73
C LEU A 70 1.48 -3.01 16.44
N ALA A 71 1.80 -3.20 15.16
CA ALA A 71 3.02 -3.84 14.73
C ALA A 71 4.19 -2.88 15.00
N TYR A 72 4.47 -2.66 16.28
CA TYR A 72 5.79 -2.26 16.75
C TYR A 72 6.25 -3.36 17.69
N ALA A 73 6.63 -4.50 17.12
CA ALA A 73 7.60 -5.34 17.79
C ALA A 73 8.93 -4.59 17.66
N PRO A 74 9.55 -4.10 18.74
CA PRO A 74 10.90 -3.58 18.65
C PRO A 74 11.78 -4.72 18.12
N SER A 75 12.40 -4.50 16.95
CA SER A 75 13.42 -5.41 16.43
C SER A 75 14.44 -5.68 17.53
N PRO A 76 14.88 -6.93 17.76
CA PRO A 76 15.95 -7.22 18.71
C PRO A 76 17.26 -6.66 18.15
N ARG A 77 17.51 -5.36 18.34
CA ARG A 77 18.80 -4.75 18.07
C ARG A 77 19.71 -5.13 19.23
N SER A 78 20.65 -6.02 18.91
CA SER A 78 21.92 -6.34 19.59
C SER A 78 22.16 -5.61 20.90
N THR A 79 22.33 -6.38 21.97
CA THR A 79 22.97 -5.96 23.22
C THR A 79 24.34 -5.34 22.92
N ALA A 80 24.38 -4.02 22.84
CA ALA A 80 25.60 -3.24 23.00
C ALA A 80 25.19 -1.99 23.78
N THR A 81 25.59 -2.02 25.05
CA THR A 81 25.64 -0.91 25.99
C THR A 81 25.90 0.42 25.29
N ASP A 82 25.04 1.41 25.55
CA ASP A 82 25.50 2.72 26.01
C ASP A 82 24.34 3.62 26.45
N GLY A 83 24.53 4.21 27.64
CA GLY A 83 24.16 5.59 27.94
C GLY A 83 22.67 5.95 27.96
N ALA A 84 22.12 6.01 29.17
CA ALA A 84 20.81 6.59 29.47
C ALA A 84 20.60 7.97 28.83
N SER A 85 19.43 8.16 28.21
CA SER A 85 18.79 9.47 28.18
C SER A 85 17.28 9.31 28.22
N THR A 86 16.73 9.64 29.38
CA THR A 86 15.33 9.55 29.75
C THR A 86 14.54 10.61 29.00
N TRP A 87 13.69 10.21 28.05
CA TRP A 87 12.59 11.06 27.61
C TRP A 87 11.32 10.64 28.35
N LYS A 88 10.74 11.57 29.10
CA LYS A 88 9.36 11.53 29.61
C LYS A 88 8.55 12.59 28.85
N PRO A 89 7.24 12.36 28.66
CA PRO A 89 6.43 12.96 27.59
C PRO A 89 6.38 14.49 27.64
#